data_AF-A0A4D9CRL7-F1
#
_entry.id   AF-A0A4D9CRL7-F1
#
_cell.length_a   1.000
_cell.length_b   1.000
_cell.length_c   1.000
_cell.angle_alpha   90.00
_cell.angle_beta   90.00
_cell.angle_gamma   90.00
#
_symmetry.space_group_name_H-M   'P 1'
#
loop_
_entity.id
_entity.type
_entity.pdbx_description
1 polymer ?
#
loop_
_entity_poly.entity_id
_entity_poly.type
_entity_poly.pdbx_seq_one_letter_code
_entity_poly.pdbx_strand_id
1 'polypeptide(L)'
;MIPLPLPDADSPPSPPLPAPEPSLDQTWVKLCEEGTGRAFYYNVVSQARQWEPRLPPPCERDVRMLRHYFDPSTLPGNREDAKRKKEATGRDRDWHQRKERKTLEKQRKALEWLRKE
;
A
#
# COMPACT_ATOMS: atom_id res chain seq x y z
N MET A 1 68.31 0.44 35.01
CA MET A 1 67.91 0.69 33.61
C MET A 1 67.04 -0.48 33.16
N ILE A 2 65.78 -0.16 32.87
CA ILE A 2 64.73 -0.83 32.06
C ILE A 2 64.52 -2.36 32.26
N PRO A 3 63.40 -2.80 32.87
CA PRO A 3 62.95 -4.19 32.77
C PRO A 3 62.54 -4.54 31.33
N LEU A 4 62.93 -5.74 30.87
CA LEU A 4 62.56 -6.30 29.56
C LEU A 4 61.05 -6.19 29.31
N PRO A 5 60.59 -5.78 28.11
CA PRO A 5 59.20 -5.91 27.75
C PRO A 5 58.84 -7.39 27.70
N LEU A 6 57.88 -7.81 28.53
CA LEU A 6 57.17 -9.07 28.30
C LEU A 6 56.62 -9.01 26.86
N PRO A 7 56.81 -10.03 26.00
CA PRO A 7 55.94 -10.13 24.84
C PRO A 7 54.51 -10.29 25.37
N ASP A 8 53.59 -9.42 24.93
CA ASP A 8 52.16 -9.45 25.24
C ASP A 8 51.61 -10.88 25.27
N ALA A 9 51.63 -11.49 26.45
CA ALA A 9 50.96 -12.75 26.74
C ALA A 9 49.47 -12.51 27.03
N ASP A 10 48.88 -11.56 26.30
CA ASP A 10 47.44 -11.29 26.26
C ASP A 10 47.07 -10.71 24.88
N SER A 11 47.57 -11.30 23.80
CA SER A 11 46.73 -11.34 22.60
C SER A 11 45.67 -12.41 22.85
N PRO A 12 44.39 -12.06 23.10
CA PRO A 12 43.34 -13.06 23.11
C PRO A 12 43.42 -13.81 21.78
N PRO A 13 43.25 -15.15 21.76
CA PRO A 13 43.18 -15.87 20.50
C PRO A 13 42.14 -15.16 19.64
N SER A 14 42.52 -14.78 18.42
CA SER A 14 41.58 -14.15 17.49
C SER A 14 40.29 -14.96 17.51
N PRO A 15 39.12 -14.35 17.74
CA PRO A 15 37.88 -15.09 17.74
C PRO A 15 37.81 -15.83 16.40
N PRO A 16 37.39 -17.12 16.39
CA PRO A 16 37.23 -17.84 15.14
C PRO A 16 36.35 -16.98 14.23
N LEU A 17 36.82 -16.74 13.00
CA LEU A 17 36.10 -15.99 11.98
C LEU A 17 34.62 -16.39 12.03
N PRO A 18 33.67 -15.44 12.07
CA PRO A 18 32.26 -15.76 12.14
C PRO A 18 31.96 -16.71 10.97
N ALA A 19 31.57 -17.94 11.30
CA ALA A 19 30.99 -18.89 10.37
C ALA A 19 29.96 -18.16 9.51
N PRO A 20 29.78 -18.52 8.23
CA PRO A 20 28.87 -17.81 7.32
C PRO A 20 27.59 -17.51 8.07
N GLU A 21 27.38 -16.24 8.42
CA GLU A 21 26.29 -15.83 9.28
C GLU A 21 25.04 -16.42 8.64
N PRO A 22 24.29 -17.33 9.31
CA PRO A 22 23.09 -17.88 8.71
C PRO A 22 22.26 -16.68 8.35
N SER A 23 22.11 -16.46 7.03
CA SER A 23 21.54 -15.24 6.47
C SER A 23 20.28 -14.96 7.28
N LEU A 24 20.18 -13.77 7.90
CA LEU A 24 19.24 -13.49 9.00
C LEU A 24 17.86 -14.13 8.76
N ASP A 25 17.38 -14.07 7.52
CA ASP A 25 16.25 -14.77 6.90
C ASP A 25 16.01 -16.24 7.34
N GLN A 26 17.05 -17.04 7.60
CA GLN A 26 16.95 -18.46 7.98
C GLN A 26 16.65 -18.66 9.47
N THR A 27 16.89 -17.65 10.30
CA THR A 27 16.82 -17.75 11.77
C THR A 27 15.52 -17.21 12.37
N TRP A 28 14.70 -16.51 11.58
CA TRP A 28 13.43 -15.93 12.04
C TRP A 28 12.25 -16.81 11.63
N VAL A 29 11.52 -17.32 12.62
CA VAL A 29 10.27 -18.08 12.41
C VAL A 29 9.08 -17.14 12.63
N LYS A 30 8.09 -17.19 11.73
CA LYS A 30 6.83 -16.46 11.88
C LYS A 30 5.85 -17.32 12.68
N LEU A 31 5.46 -16.85 13.86
CA LEU A 31 4.47 -17.51 14.72
C LEU A 31 3.23 -16.64 14.87
N CYS A 32 2.08 -17.27 15.11
CA CYS A 32 0.83 -16.59 15.42
C CYS A 32 0.49 -16.79 16.90
N GLU A 33 0.14 -15.70 17.60
CA GLU A 33 -0.30 -15.79 18.99
C GLU A 33 -1.76 -16.28 19.07
N GLU A 34 -2.02 -17.32 19.85
CA GLU A 34 -3.30 -18.04 19.94
C GLU A 34 -4.45 -17.20 20.55
N GLY A 35 -4.15 -16.10 21.25
CA GLY A 35 -5.16 -15.20 21.81
C GLY A 35 -5.55 -14.02 20.91
N THR A 36 -4.58 -13.45 20.19
CA THR A 36 -4.76 -12.18 19.45
C THR A 36 -4.77 -12.38 17.93
N GLY A 37 -4.32 -13.54 17.43
CA GLY A 37 -4.20 -13.83 16.00
C GLY A 37 -3.12 -13.01 15.29
N ARG A 38 -2.27 -12.30 16.04
CA ARG A 38 -1.20 -11.46 15.49
C ARG A 38 0.04 -12.32 15.23
N ALA A 39 0.62 -12.11 14.05
CA ALA A 39 1.87 -12.75 13.69
C ALA A 39 3.05 -11.97 14.29
N PHE A 40 4.00 -12.67 14.91
CA PHE A 40 5.27 -12.13 15.39
C PHE A 40 6.43 -12.96 14.84
N TYR A 41 7.60 -12.33 14.77
CA TYR A 41 8.84 -12.97 14.32
C TYR A 41 9.68 -13.34 15.55
N TYR A 42 10.07 -14.61 15.64
CA TYR A 42 10.93 -15.12 16.70
C TYR A 42 12.26 -15.56 16.12
N ASN A 43 13.36 -15.02 16.65
CA ASN A 43 14.70 -15.47 16.28
C ASN A 43 15.12 -16.65 17.15
N VAL A 44 15.37 -17.80 16.55
CA VAL A 44 15.76 -19.01 17.30
C VAL A 44 17.19 -18.97 17.85
N VAL A 45 18.05 -18.11 17.31
CA VAL A 45 19.47 -17.98 17.70
C VAL A 45 19.64 -16.98 18.84
N SER A 46 18.99 -15.82 18.75
CA SER A 46 19.09 -14.76 19.76
C SER A 46 17.94 -14.74 20.77
N GLN A 47 16.93 -15.60 20.57
CA GLN A 47 15.68 -15.62 21.34
C GLN A 47 14.92 -14.28 21.34
N ALA A 48 15.25 -13.39 20.40
CA ALA A 48 14.61 -12.10 20.27
C ALA A 48 13.22 -12.24 19.64
N ARG A 49 12.22 -11.58 20.25
CA ARG A 49 10.85 -11.46 19.72
C ARG A 49 10.65 -10.07 19.11
N GLN A 50 10.15 -10.01 17.89
CA GLN A 50 9.84 -8.75 17.21
C GLN A 50 8.44 -8.81 16.61
N TRP A 51 7.67 -7.76 16.90
CA TRP A 51 6.29 -7.62 16.41
C TRP A 51 6.20 -6.98 15.03
N GLU A 52 7.19 -6.16 14.68
CA GLU A 52 7.27 -5.50 13.38
C GLU A 52 8.03 -6.41 12.40
N PRO A 53 7.42 -6.75 11.24
CA PRO A 53 8.20 -7.28 10.15
C PRO A 53 9.28 -6.25 9.83
N ARG A 54 10.56 -6.65 9.86
CA ARG A 54 11.56 -5.96 9.07
C ARG A 54 11.19 -6.23 7.62
N LEU A 55 10.26 -5.44 7.08
CA LEU A 55 9.94 -5.48 5.67
C LEU A 55 11.28 -5.28 4.96
N PRO A 56 11.72 -6.21 4.09
CA PRO A 56 12.81 -5.88 3.20
C PRO A 56 12.43 -4.58 2.50
N PRO A 57 13.38 -3.65 2.23
CA PRO A 57 13.07 -2.48 1.44
C PRO A 57 12.31 -2.97 0.20
N PRO A 58 11.14 -2.37 -0.10
CA PRO A 58 10.29 -2.85 -1.19
C PRO A 58 11.19 -3.01 -2.40
N CYS A 59 11.20 -4.22 -3.00
CA CYS A 59 12.14 -4.48 -4.07
C CYS A 59 11.97 -3.37 -5.13
N GLU A 60 13.06 -2.86 -5.71
CA GLU A 60 12.96 -1.71 -6.63
C GLU A 60 11.93 -1.96 -7.74
N ARG A 61 11.69 -3.23 -8.07
CA ARG A 61 10.65 -3.69 -9.01
C ARG A 61 9.22 -3.38 -8.54
N ASP A 62 8.86 -3.55 -7.27
CA ASP A 62 7.53 -3.23 -6.73
C ASP A 62 7.27 -1.71 -6.74
N VAL A 63 8.27 -0.92 -6.35
CA VAL A 63 8.18 0.54 -6.38
C VAL A 63 8.09 1.06 -7.82
N ARG A 64 8.84 0.45 -8.75
CA ARG A 64 8.83 0.79 -10.17
C ARG A 64 7.54 0.36 -10.87
N MET A 65 6.98 -0.80 -10.51
CA MET A 65 5.66 -1.25 -10.95
C MET A 65 4.57 -0.29 -10.48
N LEU A 66 4.59 0.12 -9.20
CA LEU A 66 3.58 1.03 -8.67
C LEU A 66 3.64 2.42 -9.33
N ARG A 67 4.84 2.92 -9.68
CA ARG A 67 5.01 4.15 -10.49
C ARG A 67 4.46 4.03 -11.91
N HIS A 68 4.39 2.83 -12.48
CA HIS A 68 3.82 2.64 -13.82
C HIS A 68 2.29 2.76 -13.82
N TYR A 69 1.63 2.29 -12.76
CA TYR A 69 0.17 2.35 -12.63
C TYR A 69 -0.32 3.64 -11.98
N PHE A 70 0.47 4.23 -11.08
CA PHE A 70 0.10 5.42 -10.33
C PHE A 70 1.17 6.50 -10.50
N ASP A 71 1.00 7.32 -11.53
CA ASP A 71 1.85 8.48 -11.77
C ASP A 71 1.23 9.74 -11.10
N PRO A 72 1.83 10.26 -10.01
CA PRO A 72 1.28 11.41 -9.29
C PRO A 72 1.33 12.71 -10.08
N SER A 73 2.16 12.81 -11.13
CA SER A 73 2.24 14.00 -11.99
C SER A 73 1.06 14.09 -12.95
N THR A 74 0.42 12.96 -13.28
CA THR A 74 -0.79 12.94 -14.13
C THR A 74 -2.08 13.26 -13.37
N LEU A 75 -2.07 13.15 -12.03
CA LEU A 75 -3.23 13.41 -11.17
C LEU A 75 -3.86 14.81 -11.31
N PRO A 76 -3.11 15.92 -11.36
CA PRO A 76 -3.71 17.25 -11.56
C PRO A 76 -4.46 17.35 -12.89
N GLY A 77 -3.89 16.80 -13.98
CA GLY A 77 -4.56 16.74 -15.29
C GLY A 77 -5.84 15.90 -15.24
N ASN A 78 -5.77 14.70 -14.63
CA ASN A 78 -6.94 13.82 -14.47
C ASN A 78 -8.06 14.46 -13.63
N ARG A 79 -7.71 15.33 -12.67
CA ARG A 79 -8.68 16.06 -11.83
C ARG A 79 -9.45 17.10 -12.63
N GLU A 80 -8.74 17.86 -13.47
CA GLU A 80 -9.30 18.84 -14.40
C GLU A 80 -10.20 18.14 -15.44
N ASP A 81 -9.70 17.05 -16.04
CA ASP A 81 -10.46 16.24 -17.00
C ASP A 81 -11.71 15.63 -16.37
N ALA A 82 -11.63 15.13 -15.13
CA ALA A 82 -12.79 14.62 -14.40
C ALA A 82 -13.82 15.72 -14.10
N LYS A 83 -13.38 16.95 -13.83
CA LYS A 83 -14.25 18.11 -13.60
C LYS A 83 -14.95 18.51 -14.91
N ARG A 84 -14.18 18.70 -15.98
CA ARG A 84 -14.68 18.96 -17.34
C ARG A 84 -15.66 17.89 -17.79
N LYS A 85 -15.35 16.61 -17.55
CA LYS A 85 -16.24 15.50 -17.87
C LYS A 85 -17.50 15.51 -17.01
N LYS A 86 -17.43 15.82 -15.71
CA LYS A 86 -18.63 15.98 -14.86
C LYS A 86 -19.53 17.11 -15.35
N GLU A 87 -18.96 18.25 -15.72
CA GLU A 87 -19.68 19.41 -16.26
C GLU A 87 -20.28 19.09 -17.64
N ALA A 88 -19.50 18.45 -18.53
CA ALA A 88 -19.94 18.06 -19.87
C ALA A 88 -20.95 16.91 -19.87
N THR A 89 -20.86 15.97 -18.92
CA THR A 89 -21.81 14.86 -18.86
C THR A 89 -23.19 15.34 -18.44
N GLY A 90 -23.36 16.60 -17.98
CA GLY A 90 -24.66 17.27 -17.84
C GLY A 90 -25.74 16.34 -17.32
N ARG A 91 -25.39 15.45 -16.37
CA ARG A 91 -26.31 14.41 -15.93
C ARG A 91 -27.35 15.18 -15.17
N ASP A 92 -28.53 15.27 -15.78
CA ASP A 92 -29.80 15.58 -15.14
C ASP A 92 -29.87 14.74 -13.86
N ARG A 93 -29.39 15.34 -12.78
CA ARG A 93 -29.13 14.72 -11.49
C ARG A 93 -30.39 14.58 -10.67
N ASP A 94 -31.48 15.19 -11.14
CA ASP A 94 -32.72 15.29 -10.43
C ASP A 94 -33.78 14.38 -11.05
N TRP A 95 -33.99 13.25 -10.38
CA TRP A 95 -35.00 12.25 -10.75
C TRP A 95 -36.42 12.83 -10.80
N HIS A 96 -36.72 13.85 -9.99
CA HIS A 96 -38.04 14.47 -9.90
C HIS A 96 -38.37 15.27 -11.17
N GLN A 97 -37.45 16.12 -11.63
CA GLN A 97 -37.59 16.86 -12.89
C GLN A 97 -37.84 15.94 -14.09
N ARG A 98 -37.17 14.78 -14.14
CA ARG A 98 -37.40 13.78 -15.20
C ARG A 98 -38.79 13.16 -15.13
N LYS A 99 -39.30 12.89 -13.92
CA LYS A 99 -40.66 12.39 -13.71
C LYS A 99 -41.70 13.43 -14.14
N GLU A 100 -41.56 14.66 -13.68
CA GLU A 100 -42.46 15.76 -14.02
C GLU A 100 -42.50 16.01 -15.52
N ARG A 101 -41.33 16.03 -16.18
CA ARG A 101 -41.24 16.18 -17.64
C ARG A 101 -41.99 15.07 -18.37
N LYS A 102 -41.84 13.81 -17.94
CA LYS A 102 -42.57 12.68 -18.54
C LYS A 102 -44.08 12.80 -18.32
N THR A 103 -44.51 13.26 -17.15
CA THR A 103 -45.93 13.49 -16.85
C THR A 103 -46.51 14.60 -17.72
N LEU A 104 -45.82 15.74 -17.82
CA LEU A 104 -46.19 16.86 -18.68
C LEU A 104 -46.24 16.49 -20.16
N GLU A 105 -45.24 15.74 -20.64
CA GLU A 105 -45.23 15.25 -22.02
C GLU A 105 -46.43 14.33 -22.30
N LYS A 106 -46.76 13.44 -21.36
CA LYS A 106 -47.94 12.58 -21.46
C LYS A 106 -49.24 13.39 -21.49
N GLN A 107 -49.37 14.39 -20.62
CA GLN A 107 -50.53 15.30 -20.62
C GLN A 107 -50.62 16.10 -21.91
N ARG A 108 -49.51 16.68 -22.38
CA ARG A 108 -49.44 17.44 -23.63
C ARG A 108 -49.85 16.59 -24.83
N LYS A 109 -49.35 15.35 -24.90
CA LYS A 109 -49.71 14.41 -25.95
C LYS A 109 -51.19 14.03 -25.90
N ALA A 110 -51.75 13.79 -24.71
CA ALA A 110 -53.18 13.53 -24.55
C ALA A 110 -54.06 14.69 -25.02
N LEU A 111 -53.68 15.94 -24.70
CA LEU A 111 -54.36 17.14 -25.19
C LEU A 111 -54.23 17.31 -26.70
N GLU A 112 -53.07 16.98 -27.28
CA GLU A 112 -52.86 17.00 -28.74
C GLU A 112 -53.76 15.99 -29.46
N TRP A 113 -53.89 14.77 -28.92
CA TRP A 113 -54.82 13.77 -29.45
C TRP A 113 -56.26 14.27 -29.44
N LEU A 114 -56.69 14.87 -28.32
CA LEU A 114 -58.05 15.39 -28.18
C LEU A 114 -58.33 16.60 -29.10
N ARG A 115 -57.30 17.38 -29.43
CA ARG A 115 -57.41 18.52 -30.37
C ARG A 115 -57.53 18.07 -31.83
N LYS A 116 -57.11 16.85 -32.15
CA LYS A 116 -57.07 16.31 -33.52
C LYS A 116 -58.37 15.60 -33.92
N GLU A 117 -59.26 15.39 -32.96
CA GLU A 117 -60.61 14.83 -33.10
C GLU A 117 -61.63 15.96 -33.21
#